data_AF-A0A6P3GN31-F1
#
_entry.id   AF-A0A6P3GN31-F1
#
_cell.length_a   1.000
_cell.length_b   1.000
_cell.length_c   1.000
_cell.angle_alpha   90.00
_cell.angle_beta   90.00
_cell.angle_gamma   90.00
#
_symmetry.space_group_name_H-M   'P 1'
#
loop_
_entity.id
_entity.type
_entity.pdbx_description
1 polymer ?
#
loop_
_entity_poly.entity_id
_entity_poly.type
_entity_poly.pdbx_seq_one_letter_code
_entity_poly.pdbx_strand_id
1 'polypeptide(L)' 'MAQTDIRVASTDYKHFAVMYFETQKGGVKNVWLQLYARAPELFPEGAQRMQQLAPKVGLNPSQGVLLPKSDQCAEVLA' A
#
# COMPACT_ATOMS: atom_id res chain seq x y z
N MET A 1 -0.30 -11.05 -20.62
CA MET A 1 -0.37 -10.99 -19.15
C MET A 1 0.44 -9.78 -18.71
N ALA A 2 -0.12 -8.87 -17.92
CA ALA A 2 0.64 -7.72 -17.40
C ALA A 2 1.67 -8.25 -16.41
N GLN A 3 2.96 -7.98 -16.63
CA GLN A 3 3.98 -8.35 -15.65
C GLN A 3 3.71 -7.56 -14.36
N THR A 4 3.66 -8.27 -13.24
CA THR A 4 3.37 -7.70 -11.93
C THR A 4 4.51 -8.07 -10.99
N ASP A 5 5.12 -7.08 -10.37
CA ASP A 5 6.15 -7.24 -9.34
C ASP A 5 5.59 -6.69 -8.02
N ILE A 6 5.54 -7.55 -7.02
CA ILE A 6 4.94 -7.27 -5.72
C ILE A 6 5.96 -7.61 -4.64
N ARG A 7 6.23 -6.66 -3.75
CA ARG A 7 7.26 -6.81 -2.71
C ARG A 7 6.80 -6.27 -1.39
N VAL A 8 7.17 -6.93 -0.29
CA VAL A 8 7.04 -6.37 1.06
C VAL A 8 8.15 -5.33 1.24
N ALA A 9 7.79 -4.05 1.24
CA ALA A 9 8.75 -2.96 1.37
C ALA A 9 9.10 -2.66 2.84
N SER A 10 8.15 -2.87 3.75
CA SER A 10 8.35 -2.74 5.20
C SER A 10 7.21 -3.46 5.92
N THR A 11 7.47 -4.08 7.06
CA THR A 11 6.40 -4.71 7.84
C THR A 11 6.72 -4.72 9.33
N ASP A 12 5.68 -4.56 10.13
CA ASP A 12 5.59 -5.05 11.50
C ASP A 12 4.51 -6.13 11.51
N TYR A 13 4.91 -7.38 11.73
CA TYR A 13 4.00 -8.52 11.65
C TYR A 13 2.76 -8.40 12.55
N LYS A 14 2.85 -7.62 13.63
CA LYS A 14 1.76 -7.40 14.58
C LYS A 14 0.78 -6.31 14.14
N HIS A 15 1.22 -5.33 13.35
CA HIS A 15 0.45 -4.10 13.12
C HIS A 15 0.19 -3.83 11.65
N PHE A 16 1.21 -3.89 10.78
CA PHE A 16 1.07 -3.42 9.41
C PHE A 16 2.05 -4.04 8.40
N ALA A 17 1.74 -3.88 7.12
CA ALA A 17 2.65 -4.11 6.00
C ALA A 17 2.51 -3.00 4.96
N VAL A 18 3.64 -2.42 4.55
CA VAL A 18 3.75 -1.56 3.38
C VAL A 18 4.18 -2.42 2.19
N MET A 19 3.29 -2.55 1.23
CA MET A 19 3.47 -3.30 -0.01
C MET A 19 3.89 -2.37 -1.13
N TYR A 20 4.85 -2.81 -1.95
CA TYR A 20 5.19 -2.21 -3.23
C TYR A 20 4.51 -3.00 -4.35
N PHE A 21 3.91 -2.30 -5.28
CA PHE A 21 3.33 -2.85 -6.48
C PHE A 21 3.88 -2.14 -7.71
N GLU A 22 4.29 -2.92 -8.68
CA GLU A 22 4.61 -2.47 -10.02
C GLU A 22 3.85 -3.32 -11.03
N THR A 23 3.15 -2.66 -11.95
CA THR A 23 2.52 -3.32 -13.09
C THR A 23 3.01 -2.70 -14.39
N GLN A 24 3.11 -3.51 -15.43
CA GLN A 24 3.43 -3.05 -16.77
C GLN A 24 2.37 -3.53 -17.75
N LYS A 25 1.72 -2.58 -18.44
CA LYS A 25 0.71 -2.85 -19.46
C LYS A 25 0.86 -1.88 -20.62
N GLY A 26 1.03 -2.40 -21.84
CA GLY A 26 1.10 -1.58 -23.05
C GLY A 26 2.26 -0.56 -23.04
N GLY A 27 3.41 -0.92 -22.46
CA GLY A 27 4.56 -0.01 -22.32
C GLY A 27 4.42 1.04 -21.20
N VAL A 28 3.28 1.10 -20.52
CA VAL A 28 3.06 1.99 -19.37
C VAL A 28 3.35 1.22 -18.08
N LYS A 29 4.24 1.77 -17.26
CA LYS A 29 4.56 1.29 -15.92
C LYS A 29 3.73 2.06 -14.90
N ASN A 30 3.03 1.33 -14.03
CA ASN A 30 2.30 1.89 -12.89
C ASN A 30 2.91 1.39 -11.58
N VAL A 31 3.20 2.30 -10.66
CA VAL A 31 3.84 2.04 -9.36
C VAL A 31 2.99 2.64 -8.26
N TRP A 32 2.73 1.87 -7.21
CA TRP A 32 2.09 2.38 -6.00
C TRP A 32 2.58 1.66 -4.75
N LEU A 33 2.40 2.33 -3.60
CA LEU A 33 2.56 1.74 -2.29
C LEU A 33 1.18 1.55 -1.66
N GLN A 34 1.00 0.46 -0.92
CA GLN A 34 -0.24 0.23 -0.16
C GLN A 34 0.07 -0.19 1.27
N LEU A 35 -0.62 0.42 2.23
CA LEU A 35 -0.49 0.13 3.65
C LEU A 35 -1.66 -0.78 4.01
N TYR A 36 -1.35 -2.00 4.40
CA TYR A 36 -2.29 -2.91 5.03
C TYR A 36 -2.10 -2.88 6.53
N ALA A 37 -3.21 -2.87 7.26
CA ALA A 37 -3.25 -2.97 8.71
C ALA A 37 -3.84 -4.33 9.12
N ARG A 38 -3.43 -4.85 10.29
CA ARG A 38 -3.98 -6.11 10.84
C ARG A 38 -5.40 -5.98 11.36
N ALA A 39 -5.83 -4.76 11.63
CA ALA A 39 -7.12 -4.41 12.16
C ALA A 39 -7.57 -3.08 11.50
N PRO A 40 -8.87 -2.73 11.51
CA PRO A 40 -9.43 -1.61 10.75
C PRO A 40 -9.05 -0.22 11.30
N GLU A 41 -8.14 -0.14 12.27
CA GLU A 41 -7.58 1.09 12.81
C GLU A 41 -6.38 1.59 12.01
N LEU A 42 -6.14 2.89 12.09
CA LEU A 42 -4.96 3.51 11.50
C LEU A 42 -3.75 3.35 12.42
N PHE A 43 -2.64 2.88 11.86
CA PHE A 43 -1.34 2.82 12.53
C PHE A 43 -0.44 3.94 11.98
N PRO A 44 -0.24 5.07 12.71
CA PRO A 44 0.51 6.23 12.23
C PRO A 44 1.92 5.88 11.75
N GLU A 45 2.57 4.93 12.40
CA GLU A 45 3.91 4.44 12.06
C GLU A 45 3.95 3.84 10.65
N GLY A 46 2.91 3.10 10.27
CA GLY A 46 2.78 2.52 8.94
C GLY A 46 2.62 3.60 7.86
N ALA A 47 1.81 4.63 8.13
CA ALA A 47 1.61 5.75 7.22
C ALA A 47 2.89 6.59 7.06
N GLN A 48 3.57 6.89 8.17
CA GLN A 48 4.86 7.56 8.16
C GLN A 48 5.90 6.76 7.38
N ARG A 49 5.93 5.43 7.55
CA ARG A 49 6.86 4.57 6.83
C ARG A 49 6.58 4.57 5.32
N MET A 50 5.32 4.55 4.91
CA MET A 50 4.93 4.70 3.51
C MET A 50 5.40 6.04 2.93
N GLN A 51 5.21 7.16 3.64
CA GLN A 51 5.66 8.48 3.21
C GLN A 51 7.19 8.55 3.02
N GLN A 52 7.96 7.89 3.88
CA GLN A 52 9.43 7.79 3.75
C GLN A 52 9.88 6.94 2.55
N LEU A 53 9.06 5.96 2.14
CA LEU A 53 9.37 5.06 1.02
C LEU A 53 8.95 5.65 -0.32
N ALA A 54 7.92 6.49 -0.36
CA ALA A 54 7.39 7.08 -1.58
C ALA A 54 8.47 7.71 -2.50
N PRO A 55 9.40 8.56 -2.00
CA PRO A 55 10.42 9.18 -2.86
C PRO A 55 11.37 8.16 -3.50
N LYS A 56 11.61 7.02 -2.83
CA LYS A 56 12.53 5.96 -3.32
C LYS A 56 11.98 5.23 -4.53
N VAL A 57 10.67 5.32 -4.76
CA VAL A 57 9.97 4.68 -5.87
C VAL A 57 9.38 5.72 -6.85
N GLY A 58 9.84 6.97 -6.78
CA GLY A 58 9.40 8.04 -7.68
C GLY A 58 8.03 8.63 -7.36
N LEU A 59 7.51 8.39 -6.14
CA LEU A 59 6.23 8.90 -5.67
C LEU A 59 6.45 10.14 -4.77
N ASN A 60 5.62 11.17 -4.93
CA ASN A 60 5.46 12.26 -3.98
C ASN A 60 4.85 11.73 -2.66
N PRO A 61 5.46 12.00 -1.49
CA PRO A 61 4.91 11.63 -0.17
C PRO A 61 3.50 12.18 0.13
N SER A 62 3.12 13.31 -0.46
CA SER A 62 1.83 13.96 -0.20
C SER A 62 0.68 13.43 -1.05
N GLN A 63 0.93 12.55 -2.03
CA GLN A 63 -0.12 12.02 -2.91
C GLN A 63 -0.88 10.82 -2.32
N GLY A 64 -0.50 10.36 -1.13
CA GLY A 64 -1.19 9.26 -0.45
C GLY A 64 -2.58 9.65 0.01
N VAL A 65 -3.52 8.69 -0.02
CA VAL A 65 -4.90 8.86 0.44
C VAL A 65 -5.25 7.76 1.45
N LEU A 66 -6.05 8.10 2.45
CA LEU A 66 -6.64 7.12 3.35
C LEU A 66 -7.83 6.47 2.64
N LEU A 67 -7.88 5.14 2.66
CA LEU A 67 -9.04 4.42 2.15
C LEU A 67 -10.26 4.79 3.00
N PRO A 68 -11.40 5.14 2.37
CA PRO A 68 -12.62 5.42 3.11
C PRO A 68 -13.09 4.14 3.82
N LYS A 69 -13.82 4.30 4.93
CA LYS A 69 -14.54 3.18 5.52
C LYS A 69 -15.56 2.68 4.49
N SER A 70 -15.44 1.41 4.11
CA SER A 70 -16.35 0.76 3.17
C SER A 70 -17.22 -0.23 3.93
N ASP A 71 -18.53 -0.04 3.87
CA ASP A 71 -19.51 -0.95 4.47
C ASP A 71 -19.75 -2.19 3.58
N GLN A 72 -19.29 -2.16 2.33
CA GLN A 72 -19.47 -3.25 1.37
C GLN A 72 -18.25 -4.17 1.36
N CYS A 73 -18.50 -5.47 1.52
CA CYS A 73 -17.54 -6.58 1.42
C CYS A 73 -16.49 -6.73 2.55
N ALA A 74 -16.52 -5.90 3.60
CA ALA A 74 -15.61 -6.06 4.75
C ALA A 74 -15.96 -7.26 5.65
N GLU A 75 -17.23 -7.66 5.69
CA GLU A 75 -17.74 -8.74 6.56
C GLU A 75 -17.39 -10.16 6.09
N VAL A 76 -16.86 -10.34 4.87
CA VAL A 76 -16.56 -11.67 4.31
C VAL A 76 -15.30 -12.31 4.96
N LEU A 77 -14.66 -11.61 5.88
CA LEU A 77 -13.43 -12.04 6.56
C LEU A 77 -13.64 -12.47 8.03
N ALA A 78 -14.89 -12.51 8.52
CA ALA A 78 -15.24 -12.95 9.87
C ALA A 78 -15.51 -14.45 9.96
#